data_AF-A0A9Q9ZZN2-F1
#
_entry.id   AF-A0A9Q9ZZN2-F1
#
_cell.length_a   1.000
_cell.length_b   1.000
_cell.length_c   1.000
_cell.angle_alpha   90.00
_cell.angle_beta   90.00
_cell.angle_gamma   90.00
#
_symmetry.space_group_name_H-M   'P 1'
#
loop_
_entity.id
_entity.type
_entity.pdbx_description
1 polymer ?
#
loop_
_entity_poly.entity_id
_entity_poly.type
_entity_poly.pdbx_seq_one_letter_code
_entity_poly.pdbx_strand_id
1 'polypeptide(L)'
;MKFQNTNTLLLVLTGISVTGLVFLGYNSISFGYKEIRLCSNLTKEHQENPSLQSPQGLSYNQPRVVGLNGKVIAVTPWLAPIVWEGTFDSFLIDSIYKQQNITIATTVFALGKYTTFLKAFLESAEQNYFVGFRVHYYLFTDHPEQVPAVKLGEGRQLTVLKVASSNRWQEITLRRMEKLEKLIESRLVNEADYVFSLDVDTKFYGRWGAESLGRLISVIHPGYYQTSRKRFPYERRPESQAYIPAAEGDYYYGGAVIGGFVKDVYKVAKTCREQLDIDAANSIEAAWQEESHLNKYFLYNKPSKVLSPEYLWQDFKPHTNEVKIIRFSQVIKNYAAVRPNP
;
A
#
# COMPACT_ATOMS: atom_id res chain seq x y z
N MET A 1 54.99 51.32 44.67
CA MET A 1 53.73 51.69 45.34
C MET A 1 52.86 50.42 45.38
N LYS A 2 53.11 49.53 46.36
CA LYS A 2 52.20 49.14 47.48
C LYS A 2 50.76 48.83 46.99
N PHE A 3 50.31 47.58 46.83
CA PHE A 3 49.97 46.51 47.81
C PHE A 3 48.98 46.92 48.93
N GLN A 4 47.97 46.06 49.10
CA GLN A 4 47.08 45.81 50.25
C GLN A 4 45.87 46.74 50.48
N ASN A 5 44.64 46.18 50.48
CA ASN A 5 44.03 45.69 51.73
C ASN A 5 42.70 44.95 51.54
N THR A 6 42.59 43.84 52.26
CA THR A 6 41.40 43.05 52.62
C THR A 6 40.72 43.60 53.88
N ASN A 7 39.38 43.55 53.96
CA ASN A 7 38.57 43.24 55.16
C ASN A 7 37.07 43.24 54.78
N THR A 8 36.35 42.11 54.75
CA THR A 8 35.66 41.40 55.85
C THR A 8 34.51 42.20 56.50
N LEU A 9 33.24 41.89 56.17
CA LEU A 9 32.21 41.49 57.15
C LEU A 9 30.94 40.92 56.49
N LEU A 10 30.43 39.91 57.18
CA LEU A 10 29.34 38.96 56.96
C LEU A 10 27.94 39.60 57.13
N LEU A 11 26.97 39.28 56.26
CA LEU A 11 25.59 39.00 56.71
C LEU A 11 24.77 38.21 55.67
N VAL A 12 24.24 37.11 56.17
CA VAL A 12 23.39 36.08 55.55
C VAL A 12 22.01 36.64 55.20
N LEU A 13 21.44 36.22 54.06
CA LEU A 13 20.02 35.81 53.93
C LEU A 13 19.69 35.30 52.51
N THR A 14 19.55 33.98 52.43
CA THR A 14 18.58 33.18 51.64
C THR A 14 18.10 33.69 50.27
N GLY A 15 18.43 32.94 49.21
CA GLY A 15 17.77 33.06 47.91
C GLY A 15 18.20 31.95 46.95
N ILE A 16 17.66 30.75 47.12
CA ILE A 16 17.75 29.67 46.13
C ILE A 16 16.93 30.10 44.91
N SER A 17 17.57 30.26 43.75
CA SER A 17 16.88 30.30 42.46
C SER A 17 17.59 29.38 41.49
N VAL A 18 17.16 28.12 41.51
CA VAL A 18 17.36 27.17 40.42
C VAL A 18 16.37 27.56 39.32
N THR A 19 16.86 28.19 38.26
CA THR A 19 16.14 28.29 36.98
C THR A 19 17.09 28.00 35.82
N GLY A 20 17.73 26.82 35.90
CA GLY A 20 18.15 26.07 34.73
C GLY A 20 17.19 24.90 34.54
N LEU A 21 16.79 24.63 33.30
CA LEU A 21 15.91 23.53 32.86
C LEU A 21 14.42 23.65 33.21
N VAL A 22 13.65 24.44 32.45
CA VAL A 22 12.33 24.02 31.94
C VAL A 22 12.00 24.94 30.75
N PHE A 23 12.24 24.52 29.50
CA PHE A 23 11.36 24.82 28.34
C PHE A 23 11.78 24.11 27.05
N LEU A 24 12.22 22.85 27.12
CA LEU A 24 12.33 21.96 25.95
C LEU A 24 12.01 20.54 26.42
N GLY A 25 10.73 20.24 26.60
CA GLY A 25 10.38 18.95 27.20
C GLY A 25 8.91 18.65 27.34
N TYR A 26 8.05 19.15 26.44
CA TYR A 26 6.67 18.68 26.37
C TYR A 26 6.23 18.71 24.90
N ASN A 27 6.60 17.66 24.16
CA ASN A 27 5.83 17.07 23.05
C ASN A 27 6.57 15.90 22.35
N SER A 28 7.87 15.68 22.60
CA SER A 28 8.62 14.63 21.88
C SER A 28 8.58 13.24 22.53
N ILE A 29 8.26 13.12 23.83
CA ILE A 29 8.33 11.84 24.55
C ILE A 29 7.14 10.92 24.20
N SER A 30 5.94 11.49 24.01
CA SER A 30 4.73 10.71 23.65
C SER A 30 4.80 10.16 22.22
N PHE A 31 5.34 10.94 21.27
CA PHE A 31 5.55 10.51 19.89
C PHE A 31 6.56 9.36 19.80
N GLY A 32 7.72 9.50 20.46
CA GLY A 32 8.74 8.45 20.49
C GLY A 32 8.25 7.15 21.12
N TYR A 33 7.50 7.22 22.23
CA TYR A 33 6.93 6.01 22.86
C TYR A 33 5.88 5.33 22.00
N LYS A 34 5.00 6.10 21.33
CA LYS A 34 3.97 5.54 20.43
C LYS A 34 4.61 4.89 19.21
N GLU A 35 5.65 5.50 18.64
CA GLU A 35 6.40 4.96 17.50
C GLU A 35 7.22 3.73 17.87
N ILE A 36 7.88 3.70 19.04
CA ILE A 36 8.58 2.52 19.57
C ILE A 36 7.59 1.37 19.83
N ARG A 37 6.42 1.66 20.42
CA ARG A 37 5.39 0.64 20.70
C ARG A 37 4.70 0.14 19.43
N LEU A 38 4.53 1.01 18.44
CA LEU A 38 4.02 0.63 17.12
C LEU A 38 5.05 -0.23 16.38
N CYS A 39 6.32 0.15 16.38
CA CYS A 39 7.42 -0.67 15.84
C CYS A 39 7.53 -2.01 16.59
N SER A 40 7.31 -2.06 17.91
CA SER A 40 7.27 -3.31 18.68
C SER A 40 6.04 -4.18 18.35
N ASN A 41 4.89 -3.56 18.06
CA ASN A 41 3.69 -4.31 17.67
C ASN A 41 3.75 -4.77 16.19
N LEU A 42 4.34 -3.97 15.30
CA LEU A 42 4.66 -4.33 13.91
C LEU A 42 5.77 -5.39 13.80
N THR A 43 6.48 -5.64 14.91
CA THR A 43 7.45 -6.74 15.09
C THR A 43 6.86 -7.92 15.86
N LYS A 44 5.52 -8.06 15.95
CA LYS A 44 4.90 -9.41 16.05
C LYS A 44 5.73 -10.29 15.13
N GLU A 45 6.39 -11.32 15.66
CA GLU A 45 7.40 -12.13 14.96
C GLU A 45 6.83 -12.73 13.67
N HIS A 46 6.65 -11.88 12.66
CA HIS A 46 6.46 -12.26 11.29
C HIS A 46 7.84 -12.76 10.93
N GLN A 47 8.03 -14.07 11.08
CA GLN A 47 9.16 -14.78 10.52
C GLN A 47 9.39 -14.17 9.15
N GLU A 48 10.52 -13.48 8.98
CA GLU A 48 10.76 -12.66 7.79
C GLU A 48 10.81 -13.48 6.49
N ASN A 49 10.72 -14.81 6.62
CA ASN A 49 10.00 -15.69 5.72
C ASN A 49 9.27 -16.76 6.56
N PRO A 50 7.93 -16.86 6.56
CA PRO A 50 7.31 -18.09 7.03
C PRO A 50 7.89 -19.22 6.17
N SER A 51 8.43 -20.26 6.80
CA SER A 51 9.02 -21.37 6.06
C SER A 51 7.99 -21.90 5.06
N LEU A 52 8.29 -21.84 3.76
CA LEU A 52 7.38 -22.33 2.72
C LEU A 52 7.35 -23.86 2.78
N GLN A 53 6.43 -24.38 3.59
CA GLN A 53 6.25 -25.81 3.80
C GLN A 53 5.06 -26.30 2.98
N SER A 54 5.33 -27.20 2.05
CA SER A 54 4.28 -27.92 1.33
C SER A 54 3.62 -28.94 2.26
N PRO A 55 2.29 -29.11 2.23
CA PRO A 55 1.65 -30.19 2.97
C PRO A 55 2.14 -31.55 2.47
N GLN A 56 2.27 -32.51 3.39
CA GLN A 56 2.71 -33.87 3.04
C GLN A 56 1.73 -34.53 2.07
N GLY A 57 2.26 -35.16 1.01
CA GLY A 57 1.45 -35.90 0.02
C GLY A 57 0.76 -35.03 -1.04
N LEU A 58 1.04 -33.72 -1.13
CA LEU A 58 0.46 -32.86 -2.15
C LEU A 58 0.97 -33.22 -3.55
N SER A 59 0.06 -33.58 -4.46
CA SER A 59 0.36 -33.80 -5.88
C SER A 59 0.16 -32.50 -6.67
N TYR A 60 1.16 -32.12 -7.47
CA TYR A 60 1.14 -30.96 -8.35
C TYR A 60 2.08 -31.20 -9.55
N ASN A 61 1.96 -30.38 -10.59
CA ASN A 61 2.79 -30.56 -11.78
C ASN A 61 4.27 -30.29 -11.49
N GLN A 62 5.16 -31.14 -12.02
CA GLN A 62 6.60 -30.93 -11.89
C GLN A 62 7.01 -29.56 -12.46
N PRO A 63 7.66 -28.68 -11.68
CA PRO A 63 8.15 -27.40 -12.18
C PRO A 63 9.15 -27.59 -13.32
N ARG A 64 9.07 -26.74 -14.35
CA ARG A 64 10.04 -26.71 -15.46
C ARG A 64 10.91 -25.46 -15.35
N VAL A 65 12.23 -25.63 -15.48
CA VAL A 65 13.20 -24.51 -15.48
C VAL A 65 13.03 -23.63 -16.72
N VAL A 66 12.64 -24.25 -17.84
CA VAL A 66 12.35 -23.58 -19.10
C VAL A 66 10.84 -23.57 -19.32
N GLY A 67 10.28 -22.40 -19.61
CA GLY A 67 8.86 -22.24 -19.91
C GLY A 67 8.45 -22.98 -21.19
N LEU A 68 7.14 -23.16 -21.39
CA LEU A 68 6.59 -23.90 -22.54
C LEU A 68 6.99 -23.34 -23.91
N ASN A 69 7.41 -22.08 -23.97
CA ASN A 69 7.89 -21.39 -25.17
C ASN A 69 9.42 -21.40 -25.33
N GLY A 70 10.15 -22.17 -24.51
CA GLY A 70 11.61 -22.20 -24.52
C GLY A 70 12.28 -21.02 -23.80
N LYS A 71 11.51 -20.07 -23.24
CA LYS A 71 12.07 -18.92 -22.51
C LYS A 71 12.16 -19.22 -21.02
N VAL A 72 13.22 -18.73 -20.37
CA VAL A 72 13.37 -18.77 -18.91
C VAL A 72 12.33 -17.84 -18.28
N ILE A 73 11.77 -18.24 -17.14
CA ILE A 73 10.81 -17.43 -16.38
C ILE A 73 11.52 -16.15 -15.91
N ALA A 74 10.97 -14.99 -16.26
CA ALA A 74 11.60 -13.71 -15.95
C ALA A 74 11.36 -13.34 -14.48
N VAL A 75 12.45 -12.96 -13.80
CA VAL A 75 12.46 -12.26 -12.51
C VAL A 75 13.02 -10.85 -12.72
N THR A 76 12.78 -9.96 -11.78
CA THR A 76 13.41 -8.63 -11.81
C THR A 76 14.93 -8.74 -11.63
N PRO A 77 15.71 -7.68 -11.98
CA PRO A 77 17.16 -7.65 -11.72
C PRO A 77 17.54 -7.77 -10.24
N TRP A 78 16.59 -7.57 -9.31
CA TRP A 78 16.78 -7.77 -7.86
C TRP A 78 16.13 -9.08 -7.35
N LEU A 79 15.86 -10.03 -8.25
CA LEU A 79 15.38 -11.38 -7.95
C LEU A 79 13.94 -11.47 -7.38
N ALA A 80 13.10 -10.46 -7.61
CA ALA A 80 11.67 -10.57 -7.32
C ALA A 80 10.93 -11.24 -8.49
N PRO A 81 10.00 -12.18 -8.23
CA PRO A 81 9.17 -12.74 -9.27
C PRO A 81 8.23 -11.69 -9.88
N ILE A 82 8.07 -11.74 -11.20
CA ILE A 82 7.00 -11.04 -11.91
C ILE A 82 5.88 -12.06 -12.17
N VAL A 83 4.73 -11.90 -11.52
CA VAL A 83 3.64 -12.89 -11.53
C VAL A 83 2.81 -12.76 -12.79
N TRP A 84 2.87 -13.79 -13.65
CA TRP A 84 2.07 -13.94 -14.87
C TRP A 84 1.35 -15.29 -14.88
N GLU A 85 0.27 -15.40 -15.66
CA GLU A 85 -0.41 -16.68 -15.86
C GLU A 85 0.55 -17.74 -16.43
N GLY A 86 0.65 -18.85 -15.69
CA GLY A 86 1.58 -19.95 -15.95
C GLY A 86 2.94 -19.86 -15.23
N THR A 87 3.19 -18.85 -14.39
CA THR A 87 4.43 -18.78 -13.58
C THR A 87 4.28 -19.33 -12.17
N PHE A 88 3.11 -19.86 -11.82
CA PHE A 88 2.80 -20.42 -10.51
C PHE A 88 1.83 -21.59 -10.64
N ASP A 89 1.87 -22.50 -9.67
CA ASP A 89 0.84 -23.53 -9.48
C ASP A 89 -0.08 -23.07 -8.35
N SER A 90 -1.35 -22.78 -8.69
CA SER A 90 -2.32 -22.22 -7.75
C SER A 90 -2.66 -23.16 -6.61
N PHE A 91 -2.66 -24.48 -6.85
CA PHE A 91 -3.02 -25.47 -5.85
C PHE A 91 -1.89 -25.64 -4.83
N LEU A 92 -0.63 -25.68 -5.29
CA LEU A 92 0.53 -25.72 -4.43
C LEU A 92 0.62 -24.47 -3.55
N ILE A 93 0.58 -23.28 -4.15
CA ILE A 93 0.77 -22.05 -3.39
C ILE A 93 -0.36 -21.80 -2.40
N ASP A 94 -1.61 -22.10 -2.76
CA ASP A 94 -2.73 -21.98 -1.82
C ASP A 94 -2.57 -22.95 -0.66
N SER A 95 -2.19 -24.20 -0.94
CA SER A 95 -1.96 -25.22 0.09
C SER A 95 -0.88 -24.81 1.09
N ILE A 96 0.19 -24.15 0.63
CA ILE A 96 1.25 -23.63 1.51
C ILE A 96 0.72 -22.51 2.41
N TYR A 97 0.02 -21.52 1.85
CA TYR A 97 -0.43 -20.35 2.62
C TYR A 97 -1.65 -20.63 3.50
N LYS A 98 -2.53 -21.56 3.12
CA LYS A 98 -3.70 -21.92 3.94
C LYS A 98 -3.29 -22.55 5.28
N GLN A 99 -2.19 -23.30 5.32
CA GLN A 99 -1.64 -23.86 6.56
C GLN A 99 -1.19 -22.78 7.56
N GLN A 100 -0.86 -21.58 7.06
CA GLN A 100 -0.42 -20.46 7.90
C GLN A 100 -1.59 -19.69 8.52
N ASN A 101 -2.84 -20.02 8.16
CA ASN A 101 -4.06 -19.37 8.66
C ASN A 101 -4.04 -17.83 8.54
N ILE A 102 -3.47 -17.33 7.44
CA ILE A 102 -3.28 -15.90 7.21
C ILE A 102 -4.62 -15.17 7.06
N THR A 103 -4.65 -13.91 7.50
CA THR A 103 -5.75 -12.98 7.30
C THR A 103 -5.31 -11.82 6.40
N ILE A 104 -6.08 -11.57 5.34
CA ILE A 104 -5.84 -10.49 4.38
C ILE A 104 -6.82 -9.35 4.68
N ALA A 105 -6.30 -8.21 5.12
CA ALA A 105 -7.07 -6.96 5.17
C ALA A 105 -7.10 -6.31 3.78
N THR A 106 -8.28 -5.90 3.32
CA THR A 106 -8.45 -5.24 2.02
C THR A 106 -9.14 -3.91 2.22
N THR A 107 -8.44 -2.82 1.91
CA THR A 107 -8.97 -1.45 2.03
C THR A 107 -9.48 -0.96 0.68
N VAL A 108 -10.67 -0.34 0.70
CA VAL A 108 -11.33 0.16 -0.50
C VAL A 108 -11.95 1.52 -0.14
N PHE A 109 -11.84 2.48 -1.05
CA PHE A 109 -12.37 3.84 -0.88
C PHE A 109 -13.49 4.07 -1.89
N ALA A 110 -14.71 4.32 -1.42
CA ALA A 110 -15.87 4.60 -2.26
C ALA A 110 -16.56 5.87 -1.79
N LEU A 111 -16.17 6.99 -2.40
CA LEU A 111 -16.54 8.33 -1.94
C LEU A 111 -17.40 9.05 -2.97
N GLY A 112 -18.43 9.76 -2.50
CA GLY A 112 -19.45 10.34 -3.34
C GLY A 112 -20.07 9.29 -4.27
N LYS A 113 -20.04 9.55 -5.58
CA LYS A 113 -20.65 8.67 -6.60
C LYS A 113 -19.88 7.37 -6.85
N TYR A 114 -18.66 7.22 -6.33
CA TYR A 114 -17.89 5.98 -6.49
C TYR A 114 -18.50 4.80 -5.72
N THR A 115 -19.46 5.05 -4.83
CA THR A 115 -20.31 4.00 -4.22
C THR A 115 -21.01 3.13 -5.26
N THR A 116 -21.30 3.67 -6.46
CA THR A 116 -21.93 2.91 -7.55
C THR A 116 -21.14 1.67 -7.97
N PHE A 117 -19.81 1.68 -7.80
CA PHE A 117 -18.94 0.56 -8.18
C PHE A 117 -18.90 -0.56 -7.13
N LEU A 118 -19.32 -0.29 -5.88
CA LEU A 118 -19.15 -1.22 -4.75
C LEU A 118 -19.78 -2.58 -4.98
N LYS A 119 -21.00 -2.62 -5.55
CA LYS A 119 -21.71 -3.88 -5.73
C LYS A 119 -20.94 -4.81 -6.66
N ALA A 120 -20.53 -4.31 -7.82
CA ALA A 120 -19.76 -5.08 -8.79
C ALA A 120 -18.37 -5.46 -8.26
N PHE A 121 -17.71 -4.55 -7.55
CA PHE A 121 -16.42 -4.82 -6.91
C PHE A 121 -16.53 -5.97 -5.90
N LEU A 122 -17.45 -5.86 -4.92
CA LEU A 122 -17.60 -6.86 -3.86
C LEU A 122 -18.10 -8.21 -4.38
N GLU A 123 -19.11 -8.22 -5.26
CA GLU A 123 -19.65 -9.46 -5.84
C GLU A 123 -18.59 -10.21 -6.66
N SER A 124 -17.75 -9.49 -7.42
CA SER A 124 -16.67 -10.09 -8.19
C SER A 124 -15.49 -10.52 -7.32
N ALA A 125 -15.19 -9.79 -6.24
CA ALA A 125 -14.17 -10.15 -5.26
C ALA A 125 -14.54 -11.47 -4.56
N GLU A 126 -15.79 -11.66 -4.15
CA GLU A 126 -16.23 -12.92 -3.54
C GLU A 126 -16.11 -14.14 -4.46
N GLN A 127 -16.10 -13.93 -5.78
CA GLN A 127 -15.91 -15.01 -6.77
C GLN A 127 -14.44 -15.33 -7.06
N ASN A 128 -13.53 -14.37 -6.88
CA ASN A 128 -12.19 -14.44 -7.47
C ASN A 128 -11.03 -14.08 -6.54
N TYR A 129 -11.27 -13.26 -5.51
CA TYR A 129 -10.25 -12.62 -4.70
C TYR A 129 -10.03 -13.38 -3.39
N PHE A 130 -8.89 -14.05 -3.28
CA PHE A 130 -8.47 -14.84 -2.13
C PHE A 130 -9.55 -15.83 -1.66
N VAL A 131 -10.18 -16.53 -2.61
CA VAL A 131 -11.24 -17.51 -2.31
C VAL A 131 -10.66 -18.64 -1.43
N GLY A 132 -11.35 -18.92 -0.32
CA GLY A 132 -10.90 -19.90 0.68
C GLY A 132 -9.83 -19.39 1.65
N PHE A 133 -9.53 -18.09 1.65
CA PHE A 133 -8.74 -17.43 2.69
C PHE A 133 -9.63 -16.49 3.52
N ARG A 134 -9.12 -16.15 4.71
CA ARG A 134 -9.74 -15.15 5.58
C ARG A 134 -9.49 -13.75 4.99
N VAL A 135 -10.58 -13.04 4.69
CA VAL A 135 -10.50 -11.68 4.12
C VAL A 135 -11.36 -10.73 4.93
N HIS A 136 -10.78 -9.60 5.33
CA HIS A 136 -11.51 -8.52 5.97
C HIS A 136 -11.48 -7.29 5.08
N TYR A 137 -12.63 -6.93 4.52
CA TYR A 137 -12.80 -5.68 3.78
C TYR A 137 -13.01 -4.51 4.74
N TYR A 138 -12.23 -3.46 4.59
CA TYR A 138 -12.40 -2.17 5.27
C TYR A 138 -12.77 -1.13 4.22
N LEU A 139 -14.05 -0.79 4.19
CA LEU A 139 -14.63 0.13 3.23
C LEU A 139 -14.70 1.54 3.82
N PHE A 140 -13.92 2.46 3.28
CA PHE A 140 -14.02 3.88 3.60
C PHE A 140 -15.06 4.54 2.69
N THR A 141 -16.08 5.17 3.29
CA THR A 141 -17.13 5.86 2.53
C THR A 141 -17.73 7.03 3.33
N ASP A 142 -18.18 8.06 2.65
CA ASP A 142 -18.99 9.16 3.19
C ASP A 142 -20.50 8.86 3.14
N HIS A 143 -20.88 7.79 2.44
CA HIS A 143 -22.26 7.33 2.22
C HIS A 143 -22.47 5.88 2.70
N PRO A 144 -22.39 5.60 4.01
CA PRO A 144 -22.57 4.25 4.55
C PRO A 144 -23.93 3.62 4.19
N GLU A 145 -24.96 4.44 3.99
CA GLU A 145 -26.29 4.01 3.56
C GLU A 145 -26.35 3.46 2.12
N GLN A 146 -25.35 3.77 1.29
CA GLN A 146 -25.25 3.30 -0.09
C GLN A 146 -24.41 2.02 -0.23
N VAL A 147 -23.90 1.47 0.87
CA VAL A 147 -23.14 0.23 0.86
C VAL A 147 -24.08 -0.94 0.56
N PRO A 148 -23.86 -1.71 -0.53
CA PRO A 148 -24.76 -2.78 -0.90
C PRO A 148 -24.65 -3.97 0.06
N ALA A 149 -25.76 -4.63 0.32
CA ALA A 149 -25.76 -5.93 0.98
C ALA A 149 -25.21 -6.99 0.01
N VAL A 150 -24.03 -7.52 0.29
CA VAL A 150 -23.39 -8.60 -0.48
C VAL A 150 -23.16 -9.79 0.43
N LYS A 151 -23.51 -10.99 -0.03
CA LYS A 151 -23.25 -12.23 0.70
C LYS A 151 -21.75 -12.51 0.69
N LEU A 152 -21.14 -12.51 1.86
CA LEU A 152 -19.73 -12.85 2.03
C LEU A 152 -19.56 -14.35 2.31
N GLY A 153 -18.47 -14.92 1.78
CA GLY A 153 -18.05 -16.28 2.04
C GLY A 153 -17.59 -16.51 3.48
N GLU A 154 -17.39 -17.77 3.84
CA GLU A 154 -16.91 -18.15 5.18
C GLU A 154 -15.54 -17.53 5.49
N GLY A 155 -15.36 -17.05 6.73
CA GLY A 155 -14.13 -16.40 7.17
C GLY A 155 -13.92 -15.00 6.58
N ARG A 156 -14.96 -14.42 5.97
CA ARG A 156 -14.90 -13.11 5.31
C ARG A 156 -15.86 -12.12 5.95
N GLN A 157 -15.41 -10.87 6.08
CA GLN A 157 -16.17 -9.83 6.77
C GLN A 157 -15.95 -8.47 6.12
N LEU A 158 -16.94 -7.59 6.27
CA LEU A 158 -16.91 -6.21 5.79
C LEU A 158 -17.13 -5.27 6.98
N THR A 159 -16.22 -4.32 7.17
CA THR A 159 -16.40 -3.19 8.08
C THR A 159 -16.49 -1.90 7.28
N VAL A 160 -17.57 -1.15 7.49
CA VAL A 160 -17.76 0.18 6.91
C VAL A 160 -17.18 1.23 7.87
N LEU A 161 -16.26 2.05 7.35
CA LEU A 161 -15.60 3.14 8.06
C LEU A 161 -16.10 4.46 7.47
N LYS A 162 -16.98 5.14 8.22
CA LYS A 162 -17.51 6.44 7.79
C LYS A 162 -16.39 7.49 7.77
N VAL A 163 -16.27 8.23 6.68
CA VAL A 163 -15.37 9.39 6.56
C VAL A 163 -16.16 10.65 6.23
N ALA A 164 -15.53 11.82 6.43
CA ALA A 164 -16.13 13.09 6.04
C ALA A 164 -16.16 13.21 4.51
N SER A 165 -17.24 13.78 3.97
CA SER A 165 -17.31 14.18 2.57
C SER A 165 -16.36 15.37 2.32
N SER A 166 -15.79 15.44 1.12
CA SER A 166 -15.05 16.60 0.64
C SER A 166 -15.50 16.94 -0.78
N ASN A 167 -15.47 18.24 -1.12
CA ASN A 167 -15.86 18.78 -2.41
C ASN A 167 -14.73 18.74 -3.46
N ARG A 168 -13.52 18.29 -3.08
CA ARG A 168 -12.37 18.14 -3.98
C ARG A 168 -11.97 16.65 -4.05
N TRP A 169 -12.15 16.03 -5.22
CA TRP A 169 -11.84 14.60 -5.40
C TRP A 169 -10.34 14.29 -5.17
N GLN A 170 -9.48 15.28 -5.44
CA GLN A 170 -8.05 15.21 -5.13
C GLN A 170 -7.83 15.15 -3.62
N GLU A 171 -8.51 15.94 -2.79
CA GLU A 171 -8.36 15.85 -1.33
C GLU A 171 -8.87 14.53 -0.74
N ILE A 172 -9.85 13.92 -1.41
CA ILE A 172 -10.36 12.59 -1.11
C ILE A 172 -9.30 11.50 -1.37
N THR A 173 -8.60 11.57 -2.50
CA THR A 173 -7.55 10.60 -2.89
C THR A 173 -6.23 10.86 -2.17
N LEU A 174 -5.86 12.13 -1.93
CA LEU A 174 -4.67 12.55 -1.18
C LEU A 174 -4.66 12.03 0.27
N ARG A 175 -5.83 11.75 0.85
CA ARG A 175 -5.95 11.19 2.22
C ARG A 175 -5.99 9.67 2.27
N ARG A 176 -5.97 8.96 1.14
CA ARG A 176 -5.94 7.48 1.14
C ARG A 176 -4.79 6.95 1.97
N MET A 177 -3.59 7.51 1.77
CA MET A 177 -2.38 7.13 2.50
C MET A 177 -2.50 7.40 4.00
N GLU A 178 -2.99 8.58 4.39
CA GLU A 178 -3.24 8.93 5.80
C GLU A 178 -4.24 7.97 6.47
N LYS A 179 -5.34 7.63 5.78
CA LYS A 179 -6.37 6.72 6.30
C LYS A 179 -5.86 5.29 6.39
N LEU A 180 -5.09 4.83 5.41
CA LEU A 180 -4.44 3.53 5.40
C LEU A 180 -3.44 3.41 6.55
N GLU A 181 -2.56 4.42 6.71
CA GLU A 181 -1.61 4.53 7.83
C GLU A 181 -2.34 4.41 9.17
N LYS A 182 -3.35 5.27 9.42
CA LYS A 182 -4.09 5.26 10.69
C LYS A 182 -4.85 3.97 10.96
N LEU A 183 -5.44 3.35 9.93
CA LEU A 183 -6.14 2.06 10.07
C LEU A 183 -5.14 0.95 10.43
N ILE A 184 -3.97 0.95 9.79
CA ILE A 184 -2.92 0.00 10.14
C ILE A 184 -2.54 0.16 11.60
N GLU A 185 -2.16 1.37 12.03
CA GLU A 185 -1.70 1.66 13.39
C GLU A 185 -2.71 1.27 14.46
N SER A 186 -3.98 1.63 14.24
CA SER A 186 -5.03 1.45 15.23
C SER A 186 -5.56 0.02 15.30
N ARG A 187 -5.44 -0.75 14.21
CA ARG A 187 -6.21 -1.97 14.05
C ARG A 187 -5.45 -3.10 13.35
N LEU A 188 -4.96 -2.89 12.13
CA LEU A 188 -4.48 -4.01 11.30
C LEU A 188 -3.22 -4.68 11.81
N VAL A 189 -2.39 -3.98 12.62
CA VAL A 189 -1.23 -4.60 13.29
C VAL A 189 -1.61 -5.84 14.11
N ASN A 190 -2.84 -5.89 14.64
CA ASN A 190 -3.31 -6.98 15.47
C ASN A 190 -4.24 -7.96 14.75
N GLU A 191 -4.85 -7.55 13.64
CA GLU A 191 -5.96 -8.27 12.99
C GLU A 191 -5.60 -8.93 11.65
N ALA A 192 -4.48 -8.54 11.02
CA ALA A 192 -4.12 -9.03 9.69
C ALA A 192 -2.64 -9.33 9.54
N ASP A 193 -2.31 -10.17 8.56
CA ASP A 193 -0.94 -10.49 8.16
C ASP A 193 -0.54 -9.70 6.92
N TYR A 194 -1.47 -9.59 5.98
CA TYR A 194 -1.31 -8.83 4.73
C TYR A 194 -2.35 -7.73 4.61
N VAL A 195 -1.97 -6.66 3.90
CA VAL A 195 -2.87 -5.60 3.48
C VAL A 195 -2.83 -5.48 1.97
N PHE A 196 -3.99 -5.34 1.35
CA PHE A 196 -4.14 -4.79 0.01
C PHE A 196 -4.98 -3.53 0.07
N SER A 197 -4.57 -2.49 -0.65
CA SER A 197 -5.40 -1.31 -0.91
C SER A 197 -5.74 -1.29 -2.38
N LEU A 198 -7.03 -1.31 -2.69
CA LEU A 198 -7.56 -1.45 -4.05
C LEU A 198 -8.50 -0.29 -4.40
N ASP A 199 -8.41 0.19 -5.64
CA ASP A 199 -9.38 1.15 -6.17
C ASP A 199 -10.75 0.50 -6.36
N VAL A 200 -11.83 1.21 -6.00
CA VAL A 200 -13.19 0.65 -6.07
C VAL A 200 -13.76 0.58 -7.48
N ASP A 201 -13.29 1.42 -8.40
CA ASP A 201 -13.76 1.51 -9.78
C ASP A 201 -13.13 0.43 -10.68
N THR A 202 -13.03 -0.77 -10.12
CA THR A 202 -12.43 -1.96 -10.68
C THR A 202 -13.33 -3.16 -10.47
N LYS A 203 -13.09 -4.22 -11.24
CA LYS A 203 -13.81 -5.49 -11.14
C LYS A 203 -12.84 -6.65 -11.29
N PHE A 204 -13.09 -7.72 -10.52
CA PHE A 204 -12.38 -8.98 -10.69
C PHE A 204 -13.03 -9.81 -11.79
N TYR A 205 -12.21 -10.29 -12.72
CA TYR A 205 -12.63 -11.10 -13.87
C TYR A 205 -12.01 -12.50 -13.84
N GLY A 206 -11.02 -12.71 -12.99
CA GLY A 206 -10.35 -14.00 -12.83
C GLY A 206 -9.64 -14.08 -11.50
N ARG A 207 -9.17 -15.29 -11.18
CA ARG A 207 -8.53 -15.62 -9.90
C ARG A 207 -7.43 -14.62 -9.53
N TRP A 208 -7.49 -14.16 -8.29
CA TRP A 208 -6.43 -13.45 -7.57
C TRP A 208 -6.25 -14.12 -6.21
N GLY A 209 -5.12 -14.79 -5.97
CA GLY A 209 -4.90 -15.60 -4.77
C GLY A 209 -3.51 -15.49 -4.17
N ALA A 210 -3.09 -16.54 -3.46
CA ALA A 210 -1.84 -16.55 -2.70
C ALA A 210 -0.59 -16.32 -3.56
N GLU A 211 -0.67 -16.54 -4.88
CA GLU A 211 0.39 -16.20 -5.80
C GLU A 211 0.78 -14.71 -5.77
N SER A 212 -0.14 -13.83 -5.37
CA SER A 212 0.13 -12.39 -5.29
C SER A 212 0.81 -11.97 -3.97
N LEU A 213 0.90 -12.83 -2.96
CA LEU A 213 1.40 -12.47 -1.61
C LEU A 213 2.92 -12.33 -1.56
N GLY A 214 3.43 -11.27 -0.94
CA GLY A 214 4.85 -11.03 -0.72
C GLY A 214 5.06 -9.94 0.32
N ARG A 215 6.29 -9.74 0.77
CA ARG A 215 6.63 -8.72 1.78
C ARG A 215 6.16 -7.33 1.37
N LEU A 216 6.51 -6.93 0.16
CA LEU A 216 6.09 -5.69 -0.49
C LEU A 216 5.70 -6.00 -1.93
N ILE A 217 4.51 -5.57 -2.34
CA ILE A 217 3.86 -5.92 -3.60
C ILE A 217 3.57 -4.64 -4.38
N SER A 218 3.85 -4.70 -5.68
CA SER A 218 3.53 -3.67 -6.65
C SER A 218 2.86 -4.29 -7.87
N VAL A 219 2.13 -3.51 -8.65
CA VAL A 219 1.58 -3.95 -9.95
C VAL A 219 2.13 -3.07 -11.07
N ILE A 220 2.54 -3.67 -12.19
CA ILE A 220 2.98 -2.91 -13.35
C ILE A 220 1.75 -2.29 -14.03
N HIS A 221 1.79 -0.98 -14.27
CA HIS A 221 0.69 -0.27 -14.89
C HIS A 221 0.49 -0.72 -16.35
N PRO A 222 -0.76 -1.00 -16.78
CA PRO A 222 -1.07 -1.55 -18.11
C PRO A 222 -0.76 -0.59 -19.26
N GLY A 223 -0.65 0.72 -18.98
CA GLY A 223 -0.26 1.73 -19.95
C GLY A 223 1.24 1.74 -20.32
N TYR A 224 2.11 1.12 -19.51
CA TYR A 224 3.56 1.38 -19.59
C TYR A 224 4.45 0.13 -19.56
N TYR A 225 3.90 -1.08 -19.46
CA TYR A 225 4.70 -2.31 -19.32
C TYR A 225 5.59 -2.66 -20.54
N GLN A 226 5.29 -2.12 -21.72
CA GLN A 226 6.12 -2.22 -22.94
C GLN A 226 6.93 -0.93 -23.23
N THR A 227 6.88 0.04 -22.32
CA THR A 227 7.41 1.39 -22.54
C THR A 227 8.80 1.54 -21.92
N SER A 228 9.68 2.29 -22.59
CA SER A 228 11.00 2.65 -22.04
C SER A 228 10.87 3.66 -20.89
N ARG A 229 11.73 3.57 -19.88
CA ARG A 229 11.71 4.44 -18.68
C ARG A 229 11.69 5.94 -18.96
N LYS A 230 12.28 6.37 -20.08
CA LYS A 230 12.29 7.78 -20.51
C LYS A 230 10.89 8.32 -20.82
N ARG A 231 9.93 7.44 -21.11
CA ARG A 231 8.54 7.76 -21.44
C ARG A 231 7.58 7.45 -20.29
N PHE A 232 8.07 6.98 -19.14
CA PHE A 232 7.24 6.83 -17.96
C PHE A 232 6.81 8.22 -17.46
N PRO A 233 5.54 8.40 -17.12
CA PRO A 233 5.02 9.69 -16.70
C PRO A 233 5.28 9.89 -15.19
N TYR A 234 6.52 9.67 -14.76
CA TYR A 234 6.94 10.06 -13.41
C TYR A 234 6.87 11.58 -13.25
N GLU A 235 6.84 12.04 -12.01
CA GLU A 235 7.09 13.44 -11.71
C GLU A 235 8.51 13.82 -12.14
N ARG A 236 8.62 14.90 -12.94
CA ARG A 236 9.89 15.35 -13.54
C ARG A 236 10.33 16.73 -13.02
N ARG A 237 9.51 17.40 -12.22
CA ARG A 237 9.84 18.65 -11.52
C ARG A 237 10.68 18.34 -10.28
N PRO A 238 11.96 18.77 -10.21
CA PRO A 238 12.84 18.50 -9.07
C PRO A 238 12.35 19.05 -7.72
N GLU A 239 11.42 20.00 -7.76
CA GLU A 239 10.81 20.62 -6.58
C GLU A 239 9.89 19.67 -5.82
N SER A 240 9.35 18.63 -6.48
CA SER A 240 8.48 17.63 -5.86
C SER A 240 9.29 16.51 -5.22
N GLN A 241 8.84 16.03 -4.06
CA GLN A 241 9.36 14.82 -3.41
C GLN A 241 9.23 13.56 -4.29
N ALA A 242 8.27 13.55 -5.23
CA ALA A 242 8.07 12.45 -6.16
C ALA A 242 9.04 12.45 -7.37
N TYR A 243 9.93 13.44 -7.48
CA TYR A 243 10.82 13.59 -8.63
C TYR A 243 11.66 12.34 -8.95
N ILE A 244 11.59 11.87 -10.20
CA ILE A 244 12.48 10.81 -10.71
C ILE A 244 13.20 11.33 -11.96
N PRO A 245 14.55 11.33 -12.01
CA PRO A 245 15.31 11.69 -13.20
C PRO A 245 15.03 10.79 -14.41
N ALA A 246 15.23 11.31 -15.63
CA ALA A 246 14.94 10.59 -16.87
C ALA A 246 15.75 9.29 -17.06
N ALA A 247 16.92 9.18 -16.41
CA ALA A 247 17.79 8.02 -16.46
C ALA A 247 17.38 6.90 -15.46
N GLU A 248 16.57 7.23 -14.45
CA GLU A 248 16.15 6.33 -13.39
C GLU A 248 14.78 5.69 -13.66
N GLY A 249 14.44 4.64 -12.90
CA GLY A 249 13.18 3.90 -13.00
C GLY A 249 13.35 2.47 -13.52
N ASP A 250 12.69 1.52 -12.85
CA ASP A 250 12.62 0.11 -13.26
C ASP A 250 11.36 -0.14 -14.10
N TYR A 251 10.20 0.11 -13.50
CA TYR A 251 8.87 -0.02 -14.08
C TYR A 251 8.00 1.16 -13.64
N TYR A 252 6.94 1.43 -14.38
CA TYR A 252 5.88 2.32 -13.91
C TYR A 252 4.80 1.47 -13.22
N TYR A 253 4.66 1.66 -11.92
CA TYR A 253 3.72 0.93 -11.08
C TYR A 253 2.39 1.67 -10.98
N GLY A 254 1.27 0.94 -10.97
CA GLY A 254 -0.05 1.53 -10.82
C GLY A 254 -0.43 1.75 -9.36
N GLY A 255 -0.94 2.93 -9.03
CA GLY A 255 -1.43 3.33 -7.70
C GLY A 255 -2.74 2.64 -7.29
N ALA A 256 -3.43 2.01 -8.24
CA ALA A 256 -4.68 1.30 -7.96
C ALA A 256 -4.52 0.08 -7.05
N VAL A 257 -3.29 -0.43 -6.88
CA VAL A 257 -2.97 -1.60 -6.06
C VAL A 257 -1.71 -1.33 -5.24
N ILE A 258 -1.87 -1.34 -3.93
CA ILE A 258 -0.76 -1.39 -2.97
C ILE A 258 -0.93 -2.67 -2.15
N GLY A 259 0.13 -3.44 -1.95
CA GLY A 259 0.03 -4.64 -1.13
C GLY A 259 1.32 -5.01 -0.42
N GLY A 260 1.20 -5.87 0.60
CA GLY A 260 2.33 -6.45 1.30
C GLY A 260 1.97 -6.89 2.70
N PHE A 261 2.98 -7.18 3.51
CA PHE A 261 2.79 -7.30 4.95
C PHE A 261 2.30 -5.98 5.54
N VAL A 262 1.54 -6.06 6.63
CA VAL A 262 1.03 -4.88 7.35
C VAL A 262 2.15 -3.86 7.64
N LYS A 263 3.33 -4.33 8.08
CA LYS A 263 4.49 -3.47 8.41
C LYS A 263 5.07 -2.75 7.20
N ASP A 264 5.10 -3.39 6.04
CA ASP A 264 5.68 -2.83 4.82
C ASP A 264 4.70 -1.85 4.17
N VAL A 265 3.40 -2.18 4.15
CA VAL A 265 2.35 -1.27 3.67
C VAL A 265 2.22 -0.04 4.57
N TYR A 266 2.41 -0.18 5.89
CA TYR A 266 2.49 0.96 6.79
C TYR A 266 3.59 1.95 6.37
N LYS A 267 4.79 1.45 6.07
CA LYS A 267 5.91 2.30 5.63
C LYS A 267 5.60 2.99 4.30
N VAL A 268 5.00 2.29 3.34
CA VAL A 268 4.53 2.90 2.08
C VAL A 268 3.56 4.04 2.37
N ALA A 269 2.54 3.78 3.18
CA ALA A 269 1.48 4.73 3.49
C ALA A 269 2.03 5.98 4.19
N LYS A 270 2.83 5.79 5.25
CA LYS A 270 3.46 6.88 6.01
C LYS A 270 4.38 7.72 5.12
N THR A 271 5.30 7.10 4.38
CA THR A 271 6.25 7.84 3.53
C THR A 271 5.52 8.61 2.42
N CYS A 272 4.54 7.99 1.75
CA CYS A 272 3.79 8.68 0.69
C CYS A 272 2.96 9.82 1.26
N ARG A 273 2.31 9.65 2.42
CA ARG A 273 1.60 10.75 3.11
C ARG A 273 2.56 11.91 3.41
N GLU A 274 3.70 11.64 4.04
CA GLU A 274 4.66 12.69 4.43
C GLU A 274 5.17 13.47 3.21
N GLN A 275 5.44 12.78 2.10
CA GLN A 275 5.88 13.43 0.87
C GLN A 275 4.76 14.25 0.21
N LEU A 276 3.52 13.76 0.23
CA LEU A 276 2.35 14.52 -0.24
C LEU A 276 2.14 15.78 0.61
N ASP A 277 2.31 15.69 1.93
CA ASP A 277 2.21 16.83 2.85
C ASP A 277 3.30 17.89 2.57
N ILE A 278 4.54 17.45 2.31
CA ILE A 278 5.66 18.34 1.94
C ILE A 278 5.39 19.02 0.59
N ASP A 279 4.94 18.27 -0.41
CA ASP A 279 4.61 18.81 -1.72
C ASP A 279 3.47 19.84 -1.60
N ALA A 280 2.41 19.52 -0.87
CA ALA A 280 1.31 20.46 -0.62
C ALA A 280 1.78 21.73 0.10
N ALA A 281 2.66 21.61 1.11
CA ALA A 281 3.23 22.77 1.81
C ALA A 281 4.08 23.67 0.89
N ASN A 282 4.70 23.09 -0.14
CA ASN A 282 5.45 23.79 -1.17
C ASN A 282 4.57 24.21 -2.37
N SER A 283 3.25 24.11 -2.27
CA SER A 283 2.29 24.43 -3.34
C SER A 283 2.55 23.66 -4.64
N ILE A 284 3.05 22.42 -4.53
CA ILE A 284 3.22 21.49 -5.65
C ILE A 284 2.29 20.30 -5.47
N GLU A 285 1.63 19.88 -6.55
CA GLU A 285 0.91 18.61 -6.61
C GLU A 285 1.58 17.77 -7.69
N ALA A 286 2.06 16.58 -7.33
CA ALA A 286 2.76 15.69 -8.25
C ALA A 286 1.87 15.28 -9.44
N ALA A 287 2.49 15.04 -10.60
CA ALA A 287 1.81 14.86 -11.90
C ALA A 287 0.68 13.81 -11.89
N TRP A 288 0.87 12.73 -11.10
CA TRP A 288 -0.13 11.69 -10.87
C TRP A 288 -0.40 11.47 -9.38
N GLN A 289 -0.37 12.56 -8.59
CA GLN A 289 -0.67 12.56 -7.16
C GLN A 289 0.05 11.41 -6.42
N GLU A 290 -0.70 10.58 -5.67
CA GLU A 290 -0.21 9.42 -4.92
C GLU A 290 0.62 8.45 -5.77
N GLU A 291 0.22 8.17 -7.02
CA GLU A 291 0.91 7.23 -7.90
C GLU A 291 2.36 7.69 -8.18
N SER A 292 2.59 9.00 -8.22
CA SER A 292 3.95 9.55 -8.39
C SER A 292 4.84 9.27 -7.17
N HIS A 293 4.34 9.49 -5.96
CA HIS A 293 5.07 9.18 -4.72
C HIS A 293 5.27 7.68 -4.52
N LEU A 294 4.28 6.87 -4.89
CA LEU A 294 4.39 5.41 -4.84
C LEU A 294 5.50 4.90 -5.76
N ASN A 295 5.59 5.43 -6.99
CA ASN A 295 6.67 5.09 -7.91
C ASN A 295 8.05 5.53 -7.37
N LYS A 296 8.14 6.71 -6.73
CA LYS A 296 9.36 7.16 -6.04
C LYS A 296 9.72 6.22 -4.88
N TYR A 297 8.74 5.75 -4.12
CA TYR A 297 8.95 4.81 -3.03
C TYR A 297 9.52 3.48 -3.55
N PHE A 298 8.91 2.87 -4.57
CA PHE A 298 9.36 1.59 -5.11
C PHE A 298 10.71 1.66 -5.83
N LEU A 299 11.12 2.85 -6.30
CA LEU A 299 12.45 3.04 -6.88
C LEU A 299 13.55 2.75 -5.86
N TYR A 300 13.40 3.16 -4.60
CA TYR A 300 14.41 2.93 -3.56
C TYR A 300 14.06 1.77 -2.61
N ASN A 301 12.79 1.40 -2.52
CA ASN A 301 12.30 0.27 -1.73
C ASN A 301 11.77 -0.82 -2.66
N LYS A 302 12.68 -1.67 -3.16
CA LYS A 302 12.34 -2.64 -4.20
C LYS A 302 11.24 -3.59 -3.74
N PRO A 303 10.15 -3.76 -4.52
CA PRO A 303 9.09 -4.69 -4.19
C PRO A 303 9.62 -6.14 -4.25
N SER A 304 9.25 -6.95 -3.27
CA SER A 304 9.61 -8.37 -3.23
C SER A 304 8.80 -9.22 -4.21
N LYS A 305 7.68 -8.68 -4.69
CA LYS A 305 6.80 -9.32 -5.66
C LYS A 305 6.21 -8.26 -6.59
N VAL A 306 6.29 -8.51 -7.90
CA VAL A 306 5.75 -7.61 -8.91
C VAL A 306 4.62 -8.33 -9.63
N LEU A 307 3.43 -7.76 -9.63
CA LEU A 307 2.30 -8.31 -10.37
C LEU A 307 2.31 -7.75 -11.79
N SER A 308 2.05 -8.63 -12.76
CA SER A 308 1.91 -8.22 -14.16
C SER A 308 0.64 -7.38 -14.40
N PRO A 309 0.48 -6.77 -15.58
CA PRO A 309 -0.76 -6.11 -15.98
C PRO A 309 -2.02 -7.00 -15.96
N GLU A 310 -1.91 -8.32 -15.81
CA GLU A 310 -3.07 -9.20 -15.56
C GLU A 310 -3.83 -8.82 -14.28
N TYR A 311 -3.10 -8.26 -13.29
CA TYR A 311 -3.62 -7.84 -11.99
C TYR A 311 -3.99 -6.36 -11.93
N LEU A 312 -3.82 -5.61 -13.02
CA LEU A 312 -4.34 -4.27 -13.19
C LEU A 312 -4.45 -3.99 -14.69
N TRP A 313 -5.65 -4.12 -15.23
CA TRP A 313 -5.97 -3.77 -16.60
C TRP A 313 -6.92 -2.57 -16.67
N GLN A 314 -7.30 -2.19 -17.89
CA GLN A 314 -8.29 -1.16 -18.15
C GLN A 314 -9.25 -1.68 -19.22
N ASP A 315 -10.56 -1.73 -18.93
CA ASP A 315 -11.55 -2.39 -19.80
C ASP A 315 -11.66 -1.75 -21.20
N PHE A 316 -11.22 -0.50 -21.35
CA PHE A 316 -11.16 0.19 -22.64
C PHE A 316 -9.92 -0.16 -23.48
N LYS A 317 -8.93 -0.87 -22.91
CA LYS A 317 -7.72 -1.28 -23.63
C LYS A 317 -7.95 -2.61 -24.37
N PRO A 318 -7.47 -2.73 -25.62
CA PRO A 318 -7.53 -4.00 -26.34
C PRO A 318 -6.67 -5.06 -25.65
N HIS A 319 -7.06 -6.33 -25.78
CA HIS A 319 -6.24 -7.44 -25.29
C HIS A 319 -4.90 -7.48 -26.04
N THR A 320 -3.87 -8.00 -25.38
CA THR A 320 -2.53 -8.17 -25.94
C THR A 320 -2.13 -9.64 -25.89
N ASN A 321 -1.13 -10.04 -26.67
CA ASN A 321 -0.73 -11.45 -26.76
C ASN A 321 -0.09 -11.96 -25.47
N GLU A 322 0.49 -11.05 -24.68
CA GLU A 322 1.19 -11.35 -23.43
C GLU A 322 0.23 -11.53 -22.25
N VAL A 323 -0.87 -10.77 -22.21
CA VAL A 323 -1.89 -10.83 -21.15
C VAL A 323 -2.87 -11.96 -21.47
N LYS A 324 -2.62 -13.14 -20.90
CA LYS A 324 -3.44 -14.34 -21.15
C LYS A 324 -4.79 -14.29 -20.45
N ILE A 325 -4.85 -13.60 -19.31
CA ILE A 325 -6.05 -13.44 -18.49
C ILE A 325 -6.07 -12.05 -17.87
N ILE A 326 -7.23 -11.42 -17.87
CA ILE A 326 -7.49 -10.22 -17.08
C ILE A 326 -8.09 -10.69 -15.76
N ARG A 327 -7.39 -10.47 -14.65
CA ARG A 327 -7.85 -10.83 -13.30
C ARG A 327 -8.57 -9.68 -12.63
N PHE A 328 -8.09 -8.46 -12.86
CA PHE A 328 -8.59 -7.25 -12.22
C PHE A 328 -8.42 -6.07 -13.17
N SER A 329 -9.48 -5.31 -13.39
CA SER A 329 -9.48 -4.24 -14.39
C SER A 329 -10.33 -3.06 -13.95
N GLN A 330 -9.86 -1.86 -14.27
CA GLN A 330 -10.63 -0.63 -14.12
C GLN A 330 -11.80 -0.62 -15.10
N VAL A 331 -13.00 -0.43 -14.58
CA VAL A 331 -14.23 -0.43 -15.39
C VAL A 331 -14.37 0.87 -16.18
N ILE A 332 -15.01 0.78 -17.34
CA ILE A 332 -15.35 1.96 -18.16
C ILE A 332 -16.29 2.86 -17.36
N LYS A 333 -15.94 4.13 -17.26
CA LYS A 333 -16.71 5.15 -16.52
C LYS A 333 -16.64 6.50 -17.21
N ASN A 334 -17.71 7.27 -17.09
CA ASN A 334 -17.71 8.67 -17.47
C ASN A 334 -17.19 9.51 -16.29
N TYR A 335 -15.96 10.01 -16.39
CA TYR A 335 -15.31 10.80 -15.34
C TYR A 335 -16.14 12.02 -14.91
N ALA A 336 -16.75 12.74 -15.86
CA ALA A 336 -17.58 13.90 -15.56
C ALA A 336 -18.86 13.53 -14.79
N ALA A 337 -19.35 12.29 -14.94
CA ALA A 337 -20.51 11.82 -14.23
C ALA A 337 -20.20 11.45 -12.76
N VAL A 338 -18.98 10.99 -12.47
CA VAL A 338 -18.62 10.40 -11.16
C VAL A 338 -17.69 11.27 -10.30
N ARG A 339 -16.93 12.19 -10.89
CA ARG A 339 -16.06 13.13 -10.15
C ARG A 339 -16.77 14.46 -9.93
N PRO A 340 -16.87 14.96 -8.68
CA PRO A 340 -17.22 16.35 -8.45
C PRO A 340 -16.05 17.23 -8.93
N ASN A 341 -16.32 18.20 -9.81
CA ASN A 341 -15.34 19.13 -10.38
C ASN A 341 -14.19 18.41 -11.15
N PRO A 342 -14.49 17.83 -12.33
CA PRO A 342 -13.54 17.07 -13.13
C PRO A 342 -12.38 17.90 -13.69
#